data_AF-A0A9Q0TSB9-F1
#
_entry.id   AF-A0A9Q0TSB9-F1
#
_cell.length_a   1.000
_cell.length_b   1.000
_cell.length_c   1.000
_cell.angle_alpha   90.00
_cell.angle_beta   90.00
_cell.angle_gamma   90.00
#
_symmetry.space_group_name_H-M   'P 1'
#
loop_
_entity.id
_entity.type
_entity.pdbx_description
1 polymer ?
#
loop_
_entity_poly.entity_id
_entity_poly.type
_entity_poly.pdbx_seq_one_letter_code
_entity_poly.pdbx_strand_id
1 'polypeptide(L)'
;MSSITFKNLGVNFLIGDLFDHESLVKAIKQVDVVISTVGHAQLVEQDKIIAAIKEAGNVKRFFPSEFGNDVDRTNAVEPAKSAFATKASIRRAIEAEGIPVHICIF
;
A
#
# COMPACT_ATOMS: atom_id res chain seq x y z
N MET A 1 1.31 6.16 34.31
CA MET A 1 0.81 5.97 32.94
C MET A 1 1.56 4.79 32.35
N SER A 2 0.89 3.65 32.12
CA SER A 2 1.49 2.53 31.40
C SER A 2 1.58 2.89 29.91
N SER A 3 2.79 3.02 29.37
CA SER A 3 2.98 3.32 27.95
C SER A 3 2.36 2.21 27.08
N ILE A 4 1.37 2.56 26.28
CA ILE A 4 0.77 1.66 25.28
C ILE A 4 1.81 1.45 24.19
N THR A 5 2.21 0.19 23.96
CA THR A 5 3.08 -0.20 22.84
C THR A 5 2.31 -1.15 21.94
N PHE A 6 2.66 -1.22 20.66
CA PHE A 6 2.04 -2.16 19.72
C PHE A 6 2.14 -3.62 20.19
N LYS A 7 3.25 -4.00 20.83
CA LYS A 7 3.39 -5.34 21.43
C LYS A 7 2.34 -5.59 22.52
N ASN A 8 2.07 -4.59 23.37
CA ASN A 8 1.04 -4.67 24.40
C ASN A 8 -0.38 -4.70 23.82
N LEU A 9 -0.57 -4.24 22.58
CA LEU A 9 -1.83 -4.29 21.84
C LEU A 9 -2.02 -5.61 21.05
N GLY A 10 -1.09 -6.57 21.17
CA GLY A 10 -1.18 -7.85 20.48
C GLY A 10 -0.81 -7.79 18.99
N VAL A 11 -0.14 -6.72 18.55
CA VAL A 11 0.33 -6.60 17.16
C VAL A 11 1.43 -7.62 16.90
N ASN A 12 1.27 -8.41 15.84
CA ASN A 12 2.32 -9.29 15.34
C ASN A 12 3.27 -8.51 14.42
N PHE A 13 4.55 -8.48 14.77
CA PHE A 13 5.58 -7.84 13.97
C PHE A 13 6.24 -8.85 13.04
N LEU A 14 6.08 -8.63 11.73
CA LEU A 14 6.86 -9.33 10.72
C LEU A 14 8.02 -8.42 10.30
N ILE A 15 9.24 -8.92 10.41
CA ILE A 15 10.44 -8.23 9.93
C ILE A 15 10.64 -8.66 8.49
N GLY A 16 10.72 -7.69 7.58
CA GLY A 16 10.90 -7.89 6.15
C GLY A 16 11.35 -6.60 5.48
N ASP A 17 11.57 -6.69 4.17
CA ASP A 17 12.00 -5.56 3.34
C ASP A 17 11.04 -5.43 2.16
N LEU A 18 10.72 -4.19 1.79
CA LEU A 18 9.90 -3.90 0.60
C LEU A 18 10.58 -4.40 -0.69
N PHE A 19 11.91 -4.50 -0.69
CA PHE A 19 12.71 -5.01 -1.81
C PHE A 19 12.94 -6.53 -1.76
N ASP A 20 12.48 -7.22 -0.71
CA ASP A 20 12.50 -8.68 -0.61
C ASP A 20 11.09 -9.24 -0.89
N HIS A 21 10.88 -9.65 -2.14
CA HIS A 21 9.60 -10.16 -2.62
C HIS A 21 9.13 -11.41 -1.87
N GLU A 22 10.03 -12.33 -1.52
CA GLU A 22 9.65 -13.54 -0.78
C GLU A 22 9.14 -13.20 0.62
N SER A 23 9.76 -12.22 1.28
CA SER A 23 9.30 -11.73 2.58
C SER A 23 7.91 -11.10 2.50
N LEU A 24 7.63 -10.32 1.44
CA LEU A 24 6.32 -9.72 1.19
C LEU A 24 5.24 -10.78 0.96
N VAL A 25 5.49 -11.73 0.06
CA VAL A 25 4.53 -12.81 -0.23
C VAL A 25 4.23 -13.63 1.02
N LYS A 26 5.26 -13.97 1.80
CA LYS A 26 5.09 -14.70 3.07
C LYS A 26 4.27 -13.92 4.09
N ALA A 27 4.45 -12.61 4.18
CA ALA A 27 3.64 -11.75 5.05
C ALA A 27 2.19 -11.66 4.56
N ILE A 28 1.97 -11.45 3.26
CA ILE A 28 0.64 -11.25 2.67
C ILE A 28 -0.21 -12.53 2.75
N LYS A 29 0.40 -13.71 2.61
CA LYS A 29 -0.31 -15.00 2.77
C LYS A 29 -0.92 -15.20 4.16
N GLN A 30 -0.52 -14.41 5.17
CA GLN A 30 -1.05 -14.49 6.54
C GLN A 30 -2.24 -13.57 6.80
N VAL A 31 -2.64 -12.72 5.83
CA VAL A 31 -3.66 -11.68 6.03
C VAL A 31 -4.68 -11.64 4.91
N ASP A 32 -5.90 -11.20 5.22
CA ASP A 32 -6.95 -10.98 4.22
C ASP A 32 -6.90 -9.58 3.60
N VAL A 33 -6.34 -8.60 4.31
CA VAL A 33 -6.37 -7.17 3.93
C VAL A 33 -4.98 -6.60 4.06
N VAL A 34 -4.56 -5.85 3.05
CA VAL A 34 -3.27 -5.15 3.02
C VAL A 34 -3.51 -3.64 3.03
N ILE A 35 -2.84 -2.92 3.93
CA ILE A 35 -2.89 -1.46 4.02
C ILE A 35 -1.46 -0.93 3.90
N SER A 36 -1.18 -0.20 2.83
CA SER A 36 0.10 0.45 2.60
C SER A 36 0.06 1.89 3.10
N THR A 37 0.93 2.22 4.05
CA THR A 37 1.13 3.59 4.54
C THR A 37 2.56 4.07 4.27
N VAL A 38 3.19 3.57 3.19
CA VAL A 38 4.55 3.99 2.80
C VAL A 38 4.59 5.48 2.48
N GLY A 39 5.69 6.13 2.84
CA GLY A 39 5.86 7.57 2.61
C GLY A 39 6.11 7.93 1.15
N HIS A 40 6.12 9.23 0.85
CA HIS A 40 6.32 9.77 -0.51
C HIS A 40 7.55 9.22 -1.22
N ALA A 41 8.65 9.00 -0.49
CA ALA A 41 9.90 8.47 -1.01
C ALA A 41 9.79 7.04 -1.56
N GLN A 42 8.76 6.27 -1.16
CA GLN A 42 8.57 4.87 -1.53
C GLN A 42 7.24 4.63 -2.27
N LEU A 43 6.58 5.70 -2.76
CA LEU A 43 5.32 5.54 -3.50
C LEU A 43 5.48 4.71 -4.78
N VAL A 44 6.62 4.86 -5.47
CA VAL A 44 6.96 4.12 -6.69
C VAL A 44 7.13 2.63 -6.40
N GLU A 45 7.64 2.29 -5.21
CA GLU A 45 7.94 0.93 -4.79
C GLU A 45 6.70 0.11 -4.40
N GLN A 46 5.50 0.69 -4.49
CA GLN A 46 4.24 -0.04 -4.27
C GLN A 46 3.96 -1.08 -5.36
N ASP A 47 4.65 -1.02 -6.50
CA ASP A 47 4.66 -2.06 -7.52
C ASP A 47 5.04 -3.45 -6.95
N LYS A 48 5.97 -3.48 -5.99
CA LYS A 48 6.40 -4.70 -5.30
C LYS A 48 5.30 -5.30 -4.44
N ILE A 49 4.55 -4.44 -3.75
CA ILE A 49 3.38 -4.87 -2.95
C ILE A 49 2.32 -5.45 -3.87
N ILE A 50 2.05 -4.82 -5.01
CA ILE A 50 1.09 -5.29 -6.02
C ILE A 50 1.49 -6.66 -6.54
N ALA A 51 2.76 -6.84 -6.94
CA ALA A 51 3.28 -8.12 -7.41
C ALA A 51 3.14 -9.22 -6.35
N ALA A 52 3.47 -8.92 -5.09
CA ALA A 52 3.37 -9.89 -4.00
C ALA A 52 1.91 -10.22 -3.64
N ILE A 53 0.98 -9.26 -3.71
CA ILE A 53 -0.46 -9.49 -3.53
C ILE A 53 -0.99 -10.44 -4.61
N LYS A 54 -0.63 -10.17 -5.88
CA LYS A 54 -1.04 -11.00 -7.01
C LYS A 54 -0.58 -12.45 -6.84
N GLU A 55 0.67 -12.65 -6.43
CA GLU A 55 1.21 -13.99 -6.20
C GLU A 55 0.58 -14.69 -4.99
N ALA A 56 0.33 -13.95 -3.91
CA ALA A 56 -0.26 -14.52 -2.70
C ALA A 56 -1.70 -15.01 -2.94
N GLY A 57 -2.48 -14.28 -3.75
CA GLY A 57 -3.79 -14.71 -4.26
C GLY A 57 -4.90 -14.80 -3.20
N ASN A 58 -4.64 -14.46 -1.94
CA ASN A 58 -5.58 -14.57 -0.83
C ASN A 58 -6.14 -13.22 -0.33
N VAL A 59 -5.70 -12.10 -0.91
CA VAL A 59 -6.09 -10.76 -0.45
C VAL A 59 -7.50 -10.40 -0.91
N LYS A 60 -8.37 -10.09 0.05
CA LYS A 60 -9.76 -9.66 -0.14
C LYS A 60 -9.89 -8.16 -0.37
N ARG A 61 -8.91 -7.36 0.09
CA ARG A 61 -8.88 -5.91 -0.13
C ARG A 61 -7.47 -5.32 0.02
N PHE A 62 -7.11 -4.42 -0.88
CA PHE A 62 -5.90 -3.62 -0.82
C PHE A 62 -6.22 -2.13 -0.67
N PHE A 63 -5.51 -1.46 0.25
CA PHE A 63 -5.54 -0.02 0.45
C PHE A 63 -4.15 0.55 0.14
N PRO A 64 -3.92 1.14 -1.05
CA PRO A 64 -2.65 1.77 -1.37
C PRO A 64 -2.44 3.08 -0.57
N SER A 65 -1.21 3.59 -0.56
CA SER A 65 -0.85 4.84 0.15
C SER A 65 -1.43 6.08 -0.54
N GLU A 66 -2.70 6.34 -0.28
CA GLU A 66 -3.51 7.41 -0.89
C GLU A 66 -3.79 8.54 0.10
N PHE A 67 -4.58 8.26 1.14
CA PHE A 67 -4.89 9.08 2.33
C PHE A 67 -4.77 10.60 2.13
N GLY A 68 -5.44 11.13 1.11
CA GLY A 68 -5.25 12.49 0.63
C GLY A 68 -6.34 12.93 -0.34
N ASN A 69 -6.00 13.89 -1.20
CA ASN A 69 -6.90 14.34 -2.25
C ASN A 69 -7.09 13.27 -3.32
N ASP A 70 -8.26 13.26 -3.96
CA ASP A 70 -8.48 12.43 -5.13
C ASP A 70 -7.59 12.86 -6.30
N VAL A 71 -6.50 12.12 -6.54
CA VAL A 71 -5.47 12.48 -7.53
C VAL A 71 -6.02 12.53 -8.97
N ASP A 72 -7.14 11.86 -9.25
CA ASP A 72 -7.82 11.90 -10.55
C ASP A 72 -8.70 13.15 -10.74
N ARG A 73 -8.88 13.96 -9.68
CA ARG A 73 -9.77 15.14 -9.65
C ARG A 73 -9.08 16.38 -9.03
N THR A 74 -7.81 16.60 -9.32
CA THR A 74 -7.07 17.80 -8.86
C THR A 74 -6.39 18.57 -10.00
N ASN A 75 -6.19 19.88 -9.78
CA ASN A 75 -5.30 20.73 -10.60
C ASN A 75 -4.01 21.05 -9.82
N ALA A 76 -3.28 20.01 -9.40
CA ALA A 76 -2.04 20.19 -8.66
C ALA A 76 -0.93 20.80 -9.54
N VAL A 77 -0.10 21.63 -8.90
CA VAL A 77 1.16 22.13 -9.45
C VAL A 77 2.33 21.36 -8.84
N GLU A 78 3.53 21.53 -9.38
CA GLU A 78 4.71 20.91 -8.80
C GLU A 78 5.00 21.42 -7.38
N PRO A 79 5.53 20.58 -6.47
CA PRO A 79 5.93 19.17 -6.69
C PRO A 79 4.80 18.13 -6.54
N ALA A 80 3.60 18.57 -6.13
CA ALA A 80 2.49 17.66 -5.83
C ALA A 80 1.98 16.92 -7.08
N LYS A 81 2.01 17.57 -8.24
CA LYS A 81 1.61 16.97 -9.53
C LYS A 81 2.36 15.66 -9.81
N SER A 82 3.68 15.64 -9.62
CA SER A 82 4.50 14.43 -9.81
C SER A 82 4.10 13.31 -8.86
N ALA A 83 3.88 13.61 -7.58
CA ALA A 83 3.44 12.61 -6.60
C ALA A 83 2.04 12.05 -6.93
N PHE A 84 1.13 12.90 -7.41
CA PHE A 84 -0.22 12.50 -7.82
C PHE A 84 -0.20 11.63 -9.07
N ALA A 85 0.68 11.93 -10.04
CA ALA A 85 0.88 11.07 -11.21
C ALA A 85 1.36 9.67 -10.82
N THR A 86 2.29 9.55 -9.85
CA THR A 86 2.73 8.26 -9.33
C THR A 86 1.56 7.49 -8.69
N LYS A 87 0.77 8.15 -7.84
CA LYS A 87 -0.42 7.53 -7.23
C LYS A 87 -1.44 7.05 -8.26
N ALA A 88 -1.72 7.87 -9.28
CA ALA A 88 -2.61 7.48 -10.38
C ALA A 88 -2.07 6.26 -11.15
N SER A 89 -0.76 6.19 -11.42
CA SER A 89 -0.12 5.03 -12.04
C SER A 89 -0.28 3.76 -11.20
N ILE A 90 -0.08 3.86 -9.88
CA ILE A 90 -0.29 2.76 -8.94
C ILE A 90 -1.76 2.30 -8.96
N ARG A 91 -2.74 3.21 -8.98
CA ARG A 91 -4.17 2.84 -9.12
C ARG A 91 -4.42 2.00 -10.37
N ARG A 92 -3.93 2.47 -11.52
CA ARG A 92 -4.08 1.75 -12.81
C ARG A 92 -3.40 0.38 -12.79
N ALA A 93 -2.24 0.26 -12.14
CA ALA A 93 -1.55 -1.03 -11.99
C ALA A 93 -2.34 -2.02 -11.12
N ILE A 94 -2.93 -1.56 -10.02
CA ILE A 94 -3.79 -2.40 -9.14
C ILE A 94 -5.02 -2.89 -9.91
N GLU A 95 -5.68 -1.98 -10.64
CA GLU A 95 -6.85 -2.28 -11.47
C GLU A 95 -6.53 -3.30 -12.57
N ALA A 96 -5.40 -3.13 -13.26
CA ALA A 96 -4.95 -4.03 -14.32
C ALA A 96 -4.69 -5.46 -13.82
N GLU A 97 -4.29 -5.60 -12.56
CA GLU A 97 -4.06 -6.90 -11.91
C GLU A 97 -5.32 -7.52 -11.28
N GLY A 98 -6.47 -6.85 -11.38
CA GLY A 98 -7.74 -7.34 -10.84
C GLY A 98 -7.77 -7.44 -9.32
N ILE A 99 -6.86 -6.74 -8.62
CA ILE A 99 -6.77 -6.77 -7.16
C ILE A 99 -7.93 -5.96 -6.58
N PRO A 100 -8.74 -6.52 -5.65
CA PRO A 100 -9.81 -5.76 -5.01
C PRO A 100 -9.26 -4.55 -4.24
N VAL A 101 -9.55 -3.34 -4.69
CA VAL A 101 -8.94 -2.11 -4.16
C VAL A 101 -9.96 -1.19 -3.49
N HIS A 102 -9.52 -0.48 -2.46
CA HIS A 102 -10.24 0.66 -1.91
C HIS A 102 -9.30 1.87 -1.81
N ILE A 103 -9.69 2.98 -2.45
CA ILE A 103 -8.93 4.22 -2.45
C ILE A 103 -9.43 5.09 -1.30
N CYS A 104 -8.59 5.31 -0.29
CA CYS A 104 -8.89 6.23 0.81
C CYS A 104 -8.59 7.67 0.38
N ILE A 105 -9.64 8.41 0.04
CA ILE A 105 -9.60 9.85 -0.27
C ILE A 105 -10.40 10.64 0.78
N PHE A 106 -10.05 11.91 0.97
CA PHE A 106 -10.80 12.87 1.80
C PHE A 106 -11.85 13.62 0.98
#